data_AF-T1CVN7-F1
#
_entry.id   AF-T1CVN7-F1
#
_cell.length_a   1.000
_cell.length_b   1.000
_cell.length_c   1.000
_cell.angle_alpha   90.00
_cell.angle_beta   90.00
_cell.angle_gamma   90.00
#
_symmetry.space_group_name_H-M   'P 1'
#
loop_
_entity.id
_entity.type
_entity.pdbx_description
1 polymer ?
#
loop_
_entity_poly.entity_id
_entity_poly.type
_entity_poly.pdbx_seq_one_letter_code
_entity_poly.pdbx_strand_id
1 'polypeptide(L)' 'MGSESYPHAIELLITADGGGSNGSRVRLWKVEIQKLADEIGIPITICHFPPGTSKWNKIEHRLFSFISMNWRGHRWSAT' A
#
# COMPACT_ATOMS: atom_id res chain seq x y z
N MET A 1 0.06 11.18 12.84
CA MET A 1 -0.26 9.87 12.22
C MET A 1 -1.77 9.71 12.07
N GLY A 2 -2.26 8.68 11.37
CA GLY A 2 -3.65 8.57 10.90
C GLY A 2 -4.75 8.89 11.92
N SER A 3 -4.73 8.27 13.10
CA SER A 3 -5.74 8.51 14.16
C SER A 3 -5.73 9.94 14.71
N GLU A 4 -4.57 10.58 14.80
CA GLU A 4 -4.47 11.99 15.21
C GLU A 4 -5.02 12.93 14.13
N SER A 5 -4.84 12.56 12.86
CA SER A 5 -5.33 13.34 11.72
C SER A 5 -6.83 13.12 11.43
N TYR A 6 -7.36 11.95 11.82
CA TYR A 6 -8.75 11.55 11.57
C TYR A 6 -9.35 10.87 12.82
N PRO A 7 -9.53 11.61 13.93
CA PRO A 7 -9.97 11.04 15.22
C PRO A 7 -11.40 10.50 15.21
N HIS A 8 -12.20 10.87 14.20
CA HIS A 8 -13.59 10.47 14.05
C HIS A 8 -13.83 9.55 12.85
N ALA A 9 -12.77 8.99 12.26
CA ALA A 9 -12.92 8.05 11.16
C ALA A 9 -13.64 6.78 11.63
N ILE A 10 -14.71 6.42 10.90
CA ILE A 10 -15.53 5.23 11.18
C ILE A 10 -15.29 4.11 10.17
N GLU A 11 -14.51 4.36 9.12
CA GLU A 11 -14.21 3.41 8.05
C GLU A 11 -12.83 3.68 7.47
N LEU A 12 -12.23 2.66 6.87
CA LEU A 12 -10.92 2.74 6.23
C LEU A 12 -11.01 2.31 4.76
N LEU A 13 -10.59 3.19 3.85
CA LEU A 13 -10.40 2.85 2.44
C LEU A 13 -8.93 2.51 2.18
N ILE A 14 -8.68 1.30 1.68
CA ILE A 14 -7.36 0.86 1.22
C ILE A 14 -7.37 0.72 -0.29
N THR A 15 -6.47 1.45 -0.96
CA THR A 15 -6.18 1.22 -2.38
C THR A 15 -4.99 0.28 -2.50
N ALA A 16 -5.19 -0.89 -3.09
CA ALA A 16 -4.16 -1.93 -3.19
C ALA A 16 -3.87 -2.30 -4.65
N ASP A 17 -2.63 -2.69 -4.92
CA ASP A 17 -2.31 -3.40 -6.14
C ASP A 17 -2.92 -4.81 -6.10
N GLY A 18 -3.40 -5.29 -7.26
CA GLY A 18 -4.05 -6.60 -7.37
C GLY A 18 -3.08 -7.78 -7.54
N GLY A 19 -1.77 -7.54 -7.46
CA GLY A 19 -0.73 -8.52 -7.78
C GLY A 19 -0.25 -9.31 -6.56
N GLY A 20 0.36 -10.47 -6.82
CA GLY A 20 1.07 -11.25 -5.80
C GLY A 20 0.21 -11.60 -4.59
N SER A 21 0.75 -11.36 -3.39
CA SER A 21 0.12 -11.66 -2.11
C SER A 21 -1.08 -10.79 -1.77
N ASN A 22 -1.23 -9.61 -2.38
CA ASN A 22 -2.30 -8.65 -2.08
C ASN A 22 -3.52 -8.83 -3.01
N GLY A 23 -3.49 -9.86 -3.85
CA GLY A 23 -4.51 -10.08 -4.86
C GLY A 23 -5.88 -10.36 -4.27
N SER A 24 -6.92 -9.82 -4.92
CA SER A 24 -8.33 -9.98 -4.52
C SER A 24 -8.82 -11.44 -4.51
N ARG A 25 -8.07 -12.38 -5.10
CA ARG A 25 -8.35 -13.82 -5.11
C ARG A 25 -7.55 -14.60 -4.08
N VAL A 26 -6.56 -13.99 -3.42
CA VAL A 26 -5.70 -14.65 -2.44
C VAL A 26 -6.47 -14.81 -1.13
N ARG A 27 -6.62 -16.05 -0.66
CA ARG A 27 -7.37 -16.35 0.58
C ARG A 27 -6.70 -15.75 1.81
N LEU A 28 -5.37 -15.89 1.93
CA LEU A 28 -4.61 -15.35 3.06
C LEU A 28 -4.82 -13.83 3.19
N TRP A 29 -4.74 -13.09 2.08
CA TRP A 29 -5.01 -11.65 2.05
C TRP A 29 -6.37 -11.29 2.66
N LYS A 30 -7.44 -11.98 2.25
CA LYS A 30 -8.78 -11.73 2.78
C LYS A 30 -8.88 -12.03 4.27
N VAL A 31 -8.28 -13.13 4.72
CA VAL A 31 -8.32 -13.54 6.13
C VAL A 31 -7.58 -12.54 7.01
N GLU A 32 -6.37 -12.13 6.61
CA GLU A 32 -5.59 -11.17 7.39
C GLU A 32 -6.23 -9.78 7.41
N ILE A 33 -6.85 -9.34 6.30
CA ILE A 33 -7.59 -8.07 6.30
C ILE A 33 -8.83 -8.13 7.17
N GLN A 34 -9.58 -9.23 7.16
CA GLN A 34 -10.72 -9.38 8.05
C GLN A 34 -10.26 -9.36 9.51
N LYS A 35 -9.22 -10.11 9.85
CA LYS A 35 -8.64 -10.12 11.20
C LYS A 35 -8.21 -8.72 11.63
N LEU A 36 -7.58 -7.96 10.73
CA LEU A 36 -7.22 -6.57 10.99
C LEU A 36 -8.47 -5.72 11.26
N ALA A 37 -9.51 -5.81 10.42
CA ALA A 37 -10.76 -5.07 10.59
C ALA A 37 -11.42 -5.37 11.94
N ASP A 38 -11.41 -6.65 12.36
CA ASP A 38 -11.93 -7.09 13.65
C ASP A 38 -11.12 -6.52 14.81
N GLU A 39 -9.79 -6.45 14.69
CA GLU A 39 -8.88 -5.92 15.71
C GLU A 39 -9.06 -4.40 15.90
N ILE A 40 -9.18 -3.65 14.81
CA ILE A 40 -9.31 -2.19 14.86
C ILE A 40 -10.76 -1.73 15.07
N GLY A 41 -11.74 -2.63 14.91
CA GLY A 41 -13.16 -2.34 15.10
C GLY A 41 -13.75 -1.37 14.07
N ILE A 42 -13.09 -1.16 12.93
CA ILE A 42 -13.59 -0.31 11.84
C ILE A 42 -13.68 -1.10 10.52
N PRO A 43 -14.77 -0.94 9.76
CA PRO A 43 -14.90 -1.55 8.44
C PRO A 43 -13.80 -1.09 7.48
N ILE A 44 -13.25 -2.04 6.73
CA ILE A 44 -12.22 -1.81 5.72
C ILE A 44 -12.82 -2.06 4.33
N THR A 45 -12.79 -1.05 3.48
CA THR A 45 -13.08 -1.18 2.05
C THR A 45 -11.78 -1.27 1.27
N ILE A 46 -11.65 -2.27 0.40
CA ILE A 46 -10.47 -2.41 -0.47
C ILE A 46 -10.87 -2.15 -1.93
N CYS A 47 -10.14 -1.24 -2.57
CA CYS A 47 -10.21 -0.99 -4.01
C CYS A 47 -8.92 -1.46 -4.67
N HIS A 48 -9.02 -2.52 -5.48
CA HIS A 48 -7.90 -2.99 -6.30
C HIS A 48 -7.79 -2.20 -7.60
N PHE A 49 -6.57 -1.79 -7.94
CA PHE A 49 -6.31 -1.21 -9.24
C PHE A 49 -6.43 -2.26 -10.36
N PRO A 50 -6.85 -1.87 -11.58
CA PRO A 50 -6.85 -2.78 -12.74
C PRO A 50 -5.45 -3.35 -13.05
N PRO A 51 -5.36 -4.47 -13.78
CA PRO A 51 -4.07 -4.97 -14.25
C PRO A 51 -3.31 -3.92 -15.08
N GLY A 52 -2.00 -3.81 -14.89
CA GLY A 52 -1.13 -2.91 -15.67
C GLY A 52 -1.16 -1.43 -15.23
N THR A 53 -1.82 -1.09 -14.13
CA THR A 53 -1.93 0.29 -13.64
C THR A 53 -1.02 0.59 -12.43
N SER A 54 0.08 -0.14 -12.25
CA SER A 54 1.08 0.13 -11.19
C SER A 54 1.55 1.59 -11.23
N LYS A 55 1.77 2.11 -12.44
CA LYS A 55 2.08 3.51 -12.73
C LYS A 55 1.02 4.52 -12.24
N TRP A 56 -0.15 4.12 -11.75
CA TRP A 56 -1.14 5.05 -11.18
C TRP A 56 -1.18 5.03 -9.66
N ASN A 57 -0.41 4.12 -9.03
CA ASN A 57 -0.25 4.09 -7.59
C ASN A 57 0.64 5.26 -7.14
N LYS A 58 0.05 6.17 -6.34
CA LYS A 58 0.74 7.35 -5.81
C LYS A 58 1.97 6.98 -4.98
N ILE A 59 1.99 5.80 -4.35
CA ILE A 59 3.13 5.31 -3.57
C ILE A 59 4.33 5.08 -4.49
N GLU A 60 4.14 4.49 -5.67
CA GLU A 60 5.24 4.27 -6.61
C GLU A 60 5.89 5.59 -7.03
N HIS A 61 5.07 6.59 -7.33
CA HIS A 61 5.55 7.91 -7.75
C HIS A 61 6.17 8.72 -6.63
N ARG A 62 5.58 8.69 -5.43
CA ARG A 62 6.00 9.56 -4.31
C ARG A 62 7.02 8.95 -3.39
N LEU A 63 7.14 7.62 -3.35
CA LEU A 63 8.04 6.91 -2.43
C LEU A 63 9.07 6.08 -3.19
N PHE A 64 8.64 5.22 -4.13
CA PHE A 64 9.59 4.32 -4.81
C PHE A 64 10.52 5.03 -5.79
N SER A 65 10.13 6.19 -6.32
CA SER A 65 11.03 7.05 -7.10
C SER A 65 12.27 7.46 -6.30
N PHE A 66 12.10 7.88 -5.04
CA PHE A 66 13.22 8.26 -4.16
C PHE A 66 14.07 7.06 -3.76
N ILE A 67 13.45 5.91 -3.48
CA ILE A 67 14.19 4.67 -3.20
C ILE A 67 15.05 4.26 -4.40
N SER A 68 14.47 4.31 -5.61
CA SER A 68 15.20 4.00 -6.84
C SER A 68 16.36 4.95 -7.10
N MET A 69 16.20 6.25 -6.79
CA MET A 69 17.28 7.23 -6.87
C MET A 69 18.39 6.93 -5.85
N ASN A 70 18.04 6.60 -4.62
CA ASN A 70 19.00 6.28 -3.57
C ASN A 70 19.78 4.98 -3.88
N TRP A 71 19.13 4.03 -4.53
CA TRP A 71 19.72 2.71 -4.86
C TRP A 71 20.46 2.70 -6.20
N ARG A 72 20.57 3.84 -6.88
CA ARG A 72 21.13 3.91 -8.24
C ARG A 72 22.64 3.62 -8.35
N GLY A 73 23.26 3.09 -7.28
CA GLY A 73 24.67 2.72 -7.23
C GLY A 73 25.56 3.93 -7.52
N HIS A 74 25.87 4.74 -6.51
CA HIS A 74 26.85 5.80 -6.69
C HIS A 74 28.23 5.17 -6.93
N ARG A 75 28.77 5.38 -8.13
CA ARG A 75 30.18 5.08 -8.41
C ARG A 75 31.02 5.99 -7.52
N TRP A 76 31.76 5.41 -6.61
CA TRP A 76 32.84 6.10 -5.90
C TRP A 76 33.87 6.53 -6.95
N SER A 77 34.00 7.84 -7.20
CA SER A 77 35.18 8.38 -7.87
C SER A 77 36.24 8.63 -6.80
N ALA A 78 37.25 7.77 -6.70
CA ALA A 78 38.48 8.11 -6.02
C ALA A 78 39.16 9.21 -6.83
N THR A 79 39.20 10.42 -6.28
CA THR A 79 40.05 11.52 -6.74
C THR A 79 41.14 11.69 -5.70
#